data_AF-A0A2N6BVF3-F1
#
_entry.id   AF-A0A2N6BVF3-F1
#
_cell.length_a   1.000
_cell.length_b   1.000
_cell.length_c   1.000
_cell.angle_alpha   90.00
_cell.angle_beta   90.00
_cell.angle_gamma   90.00
#
_symmetry.space_group_name_H-M   'P 1'
#
loop_
_entity.id
_entity.type
_entity.pdbx_description
1 polymer ?
#
loop_
_entity_poly.entity_id
_entity_poly.type
_entity_poly.pdbx_seq_one_letter_code
_entity_poly.pdbx_strand_id
1 'polypeptide(L)'
;MPKTRINVSLDQDLADFAKIFAAENRTSFSEIITQYLLSLKRQVDGESSEKILAHPAFQEAMEKAQTKLRNGTARWHSYNEVFGE
;
A
#
# COMPACT_ATOMS: atom_id res chain seq x y z
N MET A 1 -1.29 -16.31 -5.98
CA MET A 1 -2.18 -15.26 -5.43
C MET A 1 -3.62 -15.63 -5.74
N PRO A 2 -4.54 -15.58 -4.76
CA PRO A 2 -5.96 -15.79 -5.02
C PRO A 2 -6.47 -14.72 -5.99
N LYS A 3 -7.20 -15.13 -7.03
CA LYS A 3 -7.81 -14.21 -8.00
C LYS A 3 -9.23 -13.89 -7.55
N THR A 4 -9.52 -12.60 -7.37
CA THR A 4 -10.88 -12.12 -7.07
C THR A 4 -11.47 -11.49 -8.33
N ARG A 5 -12.74 -11.78 -8.63
CA ARG A 5 -13.45 -11.20 -9.78
C ARG A 5 -14.17 -9.92 -9.35
N ILE A 6 -14.01 -8.85 -10.13
CA ILE A 6 -14.77 -7.60 -10.02
C ILE A 6 -15.62 -7.48 -11.28
N ASN A 7 -16.93 -7.25 -11.11
CA ASN A 7 -17.83 -6.98 -12.22
C ASN A 7 -18.09 -5.47 -12.28
N VAL A 8 -17.88 -4.86 -13.44
CA VAL A 8 -18.08 -3.42 -13.67
C VAL A 8 -18.99 -3.24 -14.86
N SER A 9 -20.05 -2.45 -14.69
CA SER A 9 -20.92 -2.03 -15.80
C SER A 9 -20.35 -0.75 -16.40
N LEU A 10 -20.22 -0.72 -17.72
CA LEU A 10 -19.76 0.42 -18.50
C LEU A 10 -20.80 0.70 -19.58
N ASP A 11 -20.88 1.96 -20.01
CA ASP A 11 -21.58 2.29 -21.24
C ASP A 11 -20.95 1.53 -22.42
N GLN A 12 -21.78 1.18 -23.41
CA GLN A 12 -21.36 0.36 -24.54
C GLN A 12 -20.25 1.04 -25.38
N ASP A 13 -20.36 2.34 -25.63
CA ASP A 13 -19.38 3.08 -26.42
C ASP A 13 -18.03 3.13 -25.69
N LEU A 14 -18.07 3.31 -24.37
CA LEU A 14 -16.88 3.31 -23.53
C LEU A 14 -16.22 1.92 -23.46
N ALA A 15 -17.03 0.86 -23.38
CA ALA A 15 -16.54 -0.51 -23.37
C ALA A 15 -15.85 -0.87 -24.69
N ASP A 16 -16.39 -0.43 -25.82
CA ASP A 16 -15.81 -0.70 -27.13
C ASP A 16 -14.55 0.13 -27.38
N PHE A 17 -14.55 1.39 -26.99
CA PHE A 17 -13.32 2.20 -26.95
C PHE A 17 -12.23 1.53 -26.11
N ALA A 18 -12.55 1.10 -24.89
CA ALA A 18 -11.58 0.47 -23.99
C ALA A 18 -10.98 -0.83 -24.55
N LYS A 19 -11.78 -1.63 -25.28
CA LYS A 19 -11.30 -2.83 -25.97
C LYS A 19 -10.33 -2.48 -27.10
N ILE A 20 -10.67 -1.50 -27.94
CA ILE A 20 -9.81 -1.06 -29.05
C ILE A 20 -8.49 -0.53 -28.50
N PHE A 21 -8.55 0.38 -27.54
CA PHE A 21 -7.37 0.97 -26.90
C PHE A 21 -6.46 -0.10 -26.29
N ALA A 22 -7.04 -1.08 -25.58
CA ALA A 22 -6.26 -2.17 -25.01
C ALA A 22 -5.61 -3.05 -26.09
N ALA A 23 -6.33 -3.37 -27.17
CA ALA A 23 -5.82 -4.18 -28.27
C ALA A 23 -4.65 -3.49 -29.00
N GLU A 24 -4.75 -2.19 -29.28
CA GLU A 24 -3.68 -1.40 -29.90
C GLU A 24 -2.39 -1.43 -29.06
N ASN A 25 -2.53 -1.43 -27.73
CA ASN A 25 -1.42 -1.49 -26.78
C ASN A 25 -1.02 -2.93 -26.41
N ARG A 26 -1.52 -3.96 -27.12
CA ARG A 26 -1.27 -5.39 -26.87
C ARG A 26 -1.53 -5.81 -25.42
N THR A 27 -2.57 -5.24 -24.82
CA THR A 27 -2.96 -5.48 -23.43
C THR A 27 -4.46 -5.77 -23.33
N SER A 28 -4.99 -5.93 -22.12
CA SER A 28 -6.42 -6.05 -21.85
C SER A 28 -6.91 -4.91 -20.97
N PHE A 29 -8.20 -4.58 -21.06
CA PHE A 29 -8.81 -3.60 -20.16
C PHE A 29 -8.60 -3.98 -18.67
N SER A 30 -8.70 -5.28 -18.35
CA SER A 30 -8.46 -5.78 -16.99
C SER A 30 -7.05 -5.50 -16.49
N GLU A 31 -6.06 -5.55 -17.39
CA GLU A 31 -4.65 -5.30 -17.07
C GLU A 31 -4.40 -3.81 -16.84
N ILE A 32 -4.98 -2.95 -17.70
CA ILE A 32 -4.94 -1.49 -17.54
C ILE A 32 -5.50 -1.09 -16.17
N ILE A 33 -6.70 -1.57 -15.83
CA ILE A 33 -7.35 -1.28 -14.54
C ILE A 33 -6.54 -1.83 -13.36
N THR A 34 -5.99 -3.05 -13.50
CA THR A 34 -5.15 -3.64 -12.45
C THR A 34 -3.90 -2.80 -12.18
N GLN A 35 -3.21 -2.35 -13.22
CA GLN A 35 -2.01 -1.52 -13.08
C GLN A 35 -2.33 -0.13 -12.52
N TYR A 36 -3.44 0.47 -12.94
CA TYR A 36 -3.92 1.72 -12.37
C TYR A 36 -4.20 1.59 -10.87
N LEU A 37 -4.99 0.59 -10.45
CA LEU A 37 -5.33 0.36 -9.04
C LEU A 37 -4.10 0.02 -8.20
N LEU A 38 -3.14 -0.73 -8.76
CA LEU A 38 -1.87 -1.02 -8.08
C LEU A 38 -1.05 0.26 -7.86
N SER A 39 -0.99 1.13 -8.86
CA SER A 39 -0.27 2.40 -8.79
C SER A 39 -0.92 3.33 -7.77
N LEU A 40 -2.24 3.44 -7.79
CA LEU A 40 -3.02 4.21 -6.82
C LEU A 40 -2.81 3.70 -5.40
N LYS A 41 -2.89 2.38 -5.18
CA LYS A 41 -2.61 1.78 -3.87
C LYS A 41 -1.22 2.16 -3.37
N ARG A 42 -0.19 2.04 -4.21
CA ARG A 42 1.19 2.38 -3.83
C ARG A 42 1.36 3.85 -3.47
N GLN A 43 0.69 4.75 -4.20
CA GLN A 43 0.72 6.18 -3.88
C GLN A 43 0.03 6.47 -2.55
N VAL A 44 -1.16 5.92 -2.30
CA VAL A 44 -1.90 6.09 -1.05
C VAL A 44 -1.16 5.47 0.15
N ASP A 45 -0.56 4.29 -0.02
CA ASP A 45 0.29 3.67 0.99
C ASP A 45 1.54 4.54 1.28
N GLY A 46 2.10 5.16 0.23
CA GLY A 46 3.20 6.13 0.33
C GLY A 46 2.81 7.39 1.11
N GLU A 47 1.69 8.03 0.76
CA GLU A 47 1.16 9.20 1.47
C GLU A 47 0.81 8.90 2.93
N SER A 48 0.25 7.71 3.20
CA SER A 48 -0.03 7.25 4.57
C SER A 48 1.26 7.08 5.36
N SER A 49 2.31 6.56 4.71
CA SER A 49 3.65 6.44 5.31
C SER A 49 4.26 7.82 5.57
N GLU A 50 4.16 8.77 4.63
CA GLU A 50 4.65 10.14 4.82
C GLU A 50 3.95 10.84 5.99
N LYS A 51 2.63 10.68 6.15
CA LYS A 51 1.90 11.20 7.31
C LYS A 51 2.35 10.58 8.63
N ILE A 52 2.63 9.27 8.64
CA ILE A 52 3.14 8.58 9.83
C ILE A 52 4.55 9.07 10.18
N LEU A 53 5.44 9.19 9.18
CA LEU A 53 6.82 9.66 9.36
C LEU A 53 6.88 11.13 9.80
N ALA A 54 5.94 11.96 9.36
CA ALA A 54 5.83 13.36 9.76
C ALA A 54 5.20 13.56 11.15
N HIS A 55 4.62 12.52 11.76
CA HIS A 55 3.96 12.65 13.06
C HIS A 55 4.99 12.82 14.19
N PRO A 56 4.88 13.82 15.09
CA PRO A 56 5.85 14.06 16.16
C PRO A 56 6.09 12.84 17.06
N ALA A 57 5.04 12.06 17.35
CA ALA A 57 5.16 10.84 18.13
C ALA A 57 6.06 9.77 17.46
N PHE A 58 6.15 9.74 16.12
CA PHE A 58 7.06 8.84 15.41
C PHE A 58 8.52 9.25 15.64
N GLN A 59 8.83 10.54 15.50
CA GLN A 59 10.16 11.07 15.79
C GLN A 59 10.56 10.83 17.25
N GLU A 60 9.66 11.13 18.19
CA GLU A 60 9.90 10.92 19.63
C GLU A 60 10.13 9.44 19.97
N ALA A 61 9.35 8.53 19.38
CA ALA A 61 9.53 7.09 19.57
C ALA A 61 10.88 6.60 19.03
N MET A 62 11.30 7.09 17.87
CA MET A 62 12.61 6.79 17.27
C MET A 62 13.77 7.32 18.11
N GLU A 63 13.72 8.57 18.57
CA GLU A 63 14.74 9.16 19.44
C GLU A 63 14.86 8.41 20.76
N LYS A 64 13.74 8.03 21.38
CA LYS A 64 13.73 7.19 22.60
C LYS A 64 14.33 5.82 22.35
N ALA A 65 13.99 5.16 21.24
CA ALA A 65 14.54 3.86 20.89
C ALA A 65 16.06 3.94 20.67
N GLN A 66 16.53 4.93 19.91
CA GLN A 66 17.96 5.17 19.68
C GLN A 66 18.71 5.47 20.98
N THR A 67 18.14 6.28 21.86
CA THR A 67 18.74 6.61 23.17
C THR A 67 18.91 5.35 24.02
N LYS A 68 17.89 4.48 24.08
CA LYS A 68 17.96 3.21 24.80
C LYS A 68 19.02 2.27 24.22
N LEU A 69 19.12 2.19 22.88
CA LEU A 69 20.13 1.39 22.21
C LEU A 69 21.55 1.91 22.50
N ARG A 70 21.77 3.23 22.37
CA ARG A 70 23.07 3.88 22.66
C ARG A 70 23.51 3.68 24.10
N ASN A 71 22.56 3.74 25.04
CA ASN A 71 22.85 3.60 26.46
C ASN A 71 22.86 2.14 26.93
N GLY A 72 22.64 1.17 26.04
CA GLY A 72 22.60 -0.26 26.37
C GLY A 72 21.42 -0.68 27.25
N THR A 73 20.36 0.13 27.36
CA THR A 73 19.19 -0.12 28.20
C THR A 73 18.00 -0.70 27.42
N ALA A 74 18.17 -0.92 26.11
CA ALA A 74 17.17 -1.58 25.28
C ALA A 74 16.97 -3.03 25.73
N ARG A 75 15.71 -3.43 25.95
CA ARG A 75 15.32 -4.81 26.25
C ARG A 75 14.56 -5.37 25.06
N TRP A 76 14.92 -6.58 24.65
CA TRP A 76 14.16 -7.34 23.68
C TRP A 76 13.04 -8.07 24.41
N HIS A 77 11.83 -7.95 23.89
CA HIS A 77 10.65 -8.62 24.40
C HIS A 77 10.19 -9.65 23.37
N SER A 78 9.70 -10.79 23.84
CA SER A 78 9.04 -11.78 23.00
C SER A 78 7.66 -11.27 22.55
N TYR A 79 7.14 -11.86 21.47
CA TYR A 79 5.84 -11.46 20.92
C TYR A 79 4.72 -11.51 21.97
N ASN A 80 4.67 -12.60 22.75
CA ASN A 80 3.65 -12.79 23.78
C ASN A 80 3.77 -11.79 24.94
N GLU A 81 4.97 -11.31 25.25
CA GLU A 81 5.16 -10.29 26.30
C GLU A 81 4.69 -8.89 25.87
N VAL A 82 4.65 -8.61 24.57
CA VAL A 82 4.26 -7.29 24.04
C VAL A 82 2.80 -7.27 23.57
N PHE A 83 2.31 -8.39 23.04
CA PHE A 83 1.03 -8.48 22.35
C PHE A 83 0.12 -9.63 22.82
N GLY A 84 0.56 -10.43 23.80
CA GLY A 84 -0.33 -11.36 24.49
C GLY A 84 -1.26 -10.61 25.44
N GLU A 85 -2.49 -11.12 25.62
CA GLU A 85 -3.51 -10.54 26.52
C GLU A 85 -3.01 -10.36 27.97
#